data_AF-A0A1B7SQ57-F1
#
_entry.id   AF-A0A1B7SQ57-F1
#
_cell.length_a   1.000
_cell.length_b   1.000
_cell.length_c   1.000
_cell.angle_alpha   90.00
_cell.angle_beta   90.00
_cell.angle_gamma   90.00
#
_symmetry.space_group_name_H-M   'P 1'
#
loop_
_entity.id
_entity.type
_entity.pdbx_description
1 polymer ?
#
loop_
_entity_poly.entity_id
_entity_poly.type
_entity_poly.pdbx_seq_one_letter_code
_entity_poly.pdbx_strand_id
1 'polypeptide(L)'
;MPQSAFPASRQDFVAKVRYLNDLPPPPCPPKMVELESSLEGDPLTASSLLSSVFRKDHFSNLVTLDDDLGLHLSLLDNPKCIEENTLSSISALSPEFGNSSMLHPEDRILLTDPTRTVASKEDSVSFLRRTQYISSDRTSAHMPSYSDSSLSKFRMRKREDFDAKSELRRVERMFADSEKHENARELLHPSKNNLKAKKVWSLLPDTSMLDQSFYDIKFSSSSSLKKERTNKRKAEEPLDIKAPLFKSISLSETTNFMTLYTANENDCDLVNTLLRDTTENAPVSSPEEAKPSSDKIFTYRKLRDYDSNSRTSSSAGLFRQLCITFDEKTSTALFVPIKGKIELKKRRIDNIIEPKLRALSYDVINLNIREPTRTEINERDIRRSTFDPMEFGADEEEENEEVAKEEVTVDDTHLA
;
A
#
# COMPACT_ATOMS: atom_id res chain seq x y z
N MET A 1 -38.96 36.28 59.69
CA MET A 1 -37.99 37.11 58.93
C MET A 1 -36.79 36.24 58.60
N PRO A 2 -36.65 35.76 57.35
CA PRO A 2 -35.52 34.92 56.96
C PRO A 2 -34.27 35.79 56.77
N GLN A 3 -33.13 35.33 57.29
CA GLN A 3 -31.84 35.99 57.11
C GLN A 3 -31.35 35.78 55.68
N SER A 4 -30.97 36.88 55.03
CA SER A 4 -30.44 36.94 53.67
C SER A 4 -29.09 36.25 53.55
N ALA A 5 -28.95 35.35 52.57
CA ALA A 5 -27.68 34.76 52.16
C ALA A 5 -26.75 35.81 51.54
N PHE A 6 -25.49 35.83 51.95
CA PHE A 6 -24.44 36.64 51.32
C PHE A 6 -23.99 36.00 49.99
N PRO A 7 -23.77 36.77 48.91
CA PRO A 7 -23.28 36.23 47.65
C PRO A 7 -21.80 35.82 47.74
N ALA A 8 -21.47 34.64 47.23
CA ALA A 8 -20.10 34.12 47.16
C ALA A 8 -19.17 35.05 46.35
N SER A 9 -18.03 35.42 46.91
CA SER A 9 -17.05 36.29 46.24
C SER A 9 -16.42 35.59 45.04
N ARG A 10 -16.35 36.27 43.91
CA ARG A 10 -15.72 35.80 42.67
C ARG A 10 -14.21 35.62 42.90
N GLN A 11 -13.73 34.37 42.90
CA GLN A 11 -12.29 34.09 42.93
C GLN A 11 -11.70 34.33 41.53
N ASP A 12 -10.82 35.33 41.42
CA ASP A 12 -10.01 35.55 40.21
C ASP A 12 -8.66 34.82 40.31
N PHE A 13 -8.13 34.39 39.17
CA PHE A 13 -6.90 33.61 39.09
C PHE A 13 -5.68 34.48 39.41
N VAL A 14 -5.03 34.23 40.55
CA VAL A 14 -3.82 34.95 40.96
C VAL A 14 -2.60 34.31 40.30
N ALA A 15 -2.13 34.94 39.22
CA ALA A 15 -0.87 34.57 38.55
C ALA A 15 0.23 35.58 38.88
N LYS A 16 1.43 35.07 39.18
CA LYS A 16 2.61 35.91 39.42
C LYS A 16 3.24 36.32 38.08
N VAL A 17 2.94 37.54 37.63
CA VAL A 17 3.52 38.09 36.40
C VAL A 17 4.90 38.69 36.71
N ARG A 18 5.94 38.25 35.97
CA ARG A 18 7.29 38.83 36.00
C ARG A 18 7.73 39.09 34.56
N TYR A 19 8.27 40.28 34.30
CA TYR A 19 8.92 40.59 33.03
C TYR A 19 10.40 40.25 33.14
N LEU A 20 10.89 39.38 32.26
CA LEU A 20 12.28 38.96 32.16
C LEU A 20 12.81 39.31 30.76
N ASN A 21 14.07 39.72 30.68
CA ASN A 21 14.77 40.04 29.43
C ASN A 21 16.12 39.31 29.43
N ASP A 22 16.07 38.00 29.20
CA ASP A 22 17.27 37.17 29.17
C ASP A 22 18.02 37.41 27.84
N LEU A 23 19.31 37.75 27.94
CA LEU A 23 20.14 38.01 26.77
C LEU A 23 20.58 36.70 26.10
N PRO A 24 20.75 36.70 24.76
CA PRO A 24 21.28 35.54 24.06
C PRO A 24 22.75 35.30 24.40
N PRO A 25 23.23 34.04 24.35
CA PRO A 25 24.64 33.74 24.54
C PRO A 25 25.50 34.35 23.42
N PRO A 26 26.78 34.67 23.67
CA PRO A 26 27.64 35.33 22.69
C PRO A 26 27.93 34.42 21.48
N PRO A 27 27.88 34.94 20.24
CA PRO A 27 28.26 34.19 19.05
C PRO A 27 29.78 34.20 18.90
N CYS A 28 30.40 33.02 18.81
CA CYS A 28 31.86 32.86 18.60
C CYS A 28 32.18 32.62 17.11
N PRO A 29 32.50 33.65 16.30
CA PRO A 29 32.81 33.44 14.88
C PRO A 29 34.21 32.83 14.66
N PRO A 30 34.45 32.18 13.50
CA PRO A 30 35.75 31.59 13.16
C PRO A 30 36.83 32.63 12.83
N LYS A 31 38.10 32.29 13.08
CA LYS A 31 39.26 33.17 12.86
C LYS A 31 39.91 32.93 11.49
N MET A 32 40.13 33.98 10.69
CA MET A 32 40.82 33.90 9.40
C MET A 32 42.35 34.02 9.57
N VAL A 33 43.11 33.36 8.69
CA VAL A 33 44.59 33.36 8.67
C VAL A 33 45.05 33.91 7.32
N GLU A 34 46.10 34.72 7.32
CA GLU A 34 46.71 35.29 6.12
C GLU A 34 47.70 34.30 5.48
N LEU A 35 47.66 34.20 4.15
CA LEU A 35 48.54 33.34 3.35
C LEU A 35 49.54 34.21 2.59
N GLU A 36 50.82 33.85 2.63
CA GLU A 36 51.87 34.52 1.86
C GLU A 36 51.94 33.90 0.45
N SER A 37 51.65 34.70 -0.57
CA SER A 37 51.85 34.30 -1.97
C SER A 37 53.26 34.64 -2.42
N SER A 38 54.15 33.65 -2.51
CA SER A 38 55.46 33.83 -3.14
C SER A 38 55.30 33.84 -4.68
N LEU A 39 55.52 35.01 -5.28
CA LEU A 39 55.66 35.19 -6.73
C LEU A 39 57.16 35.21 -7.09
N GLU A 40 57.80 34.04 -7.13
CA GLU A 40 59.14 33.92 -7.71
C GLU A 40 59.07 33.13 -9.02
N GLY A 41 59.22 33.85 -10.14
CA GLY A 41 59.33 33.33 -11.50
C GLY A 41 58.40 34.04 -12.47
N ASP A 42 58.93 34.96 -13.28
CA ASP A 42 58.15 35.69 -14.30
C ASP A 42 57.74 34.72 -15.43
N PRO A 43 56.44 34.34 -15.54
CA PRO A 43 55.98 33.40 -16.56
C PRO A 43 56.10 33.96 -17.99
N LEU A 44 56.36 35.27 -18.14
CA LEU A 44 56.41 35.96 -19.43
C LEU A 44 57.65 35.63 -20.25
N THR A 45 58.76 35.20 -19.63
CA THR A 45 60.00 34.85 -20.35
C THR A 45 60.10 33.37 -20.71
N ALA A 46 59.04 32.58 -20.48
CA ALA A 46 59.06 31.15 -20.71
C ALA A 46 59.07 30.80 -22.21
N SER A 47 60.13 30.12 -22.66
CA SER A 47 60.30 29.64 -24.05
C SER A 47 59.18 28.71 -24.54
N SER A 48 58.45 28.08 -23.61
CA SER A 48 57.26 27.26 -23.89
C SER A 48 56.18 28.03 -24.67
N LEU A 49 55.96 29.31 -24.32
CA LEU A 49 54.97 30.15 -24.99
C LEU A 49 55.38 30.45 -26.45
N LEU A 50 56.67 30.73 -26.69
CA LEU A 50 57.18 30.95 -28.05
C LEU A 50 57.08 29.70 -28.93
N SER A 51 57.33 28.51 -28.38
CA SER A 51 57.15 27.27 -29.14
C SER A 51 55.68 27.05 -29.54
N SER A 52 54.71 27.48 -28.72
CA SER A 52 53.29 27.36 -29.04
C SER A 52 52.90 28.29 -30.20
N VAL A 53 53.36 29.54 -30.16
CA VAL A 53 53.13 30.54 -31.22
C VAL A 53 53.75 30.09 -32.54
N PHE A 54 55.01 29.64 -32.52
CA PHE A 54 55.70 29.19 -33.72
C PHE A 54 54.95 28.06 -34.43
N ARG A 55 54.51 27.04 -33.67
CA ARG A 55 53.72 25.93 -34.22
C ARG A 55 52.42 26.44 -34.82
N LYS A 56 51.70 27.34 -34.16
CA LYS A 56 50.42 27.82 -34.67
C LYS A 56 50.55 28.56 -36.01
N ASP A 57 51.54 29.44 -36.13
CA ASP A 57 51.63 30.35 -37.28
C ASP A 57 52.29 29.69 -38.50
N HIS A 58 53.34 28.87 -38.32
CA HIS A 58 54.11 28.33 -39.45
C HIS A 58 53.39 27.23 -40.23
N PHE A 59 52.49 26.46 -39.60
CA PHE A 59 51.75 25.40 -40.30
C PHE A 59 50.66 25.94 -41.25
N SER A 60 50.17 27.17 -41.03
CA SER A 60 49.19 27.79 -41.93
C SER A 60 49.74 28.00 -43.35
N ASN A 61 51.03 28.32 -43.46
CA ASN A 61 51.71 28.56 -44.72
C ASN A 61 51.95 27.29 -45.55
N LEU A 62 51.78 26.09 -44.97
CA LEU A 62 51.93 24.83 -45.72
C LEU A 62 50.73 24.54 -46.63
N VAL A 63 49.56 25.08 -46.32
CA VAL A 63 48.33 24.87 -47.10
C VAL A 63 48.39 25.64 -48.43
N THR A 64 49.14 26.74 -48.48
CA THR A 64 49.30 27.59 -49.67
C THR A 64 50.56 27.27 -50.48
N LEU A 65 51.18 26.11 -50.27
CA LEU A 65 52.41 25.72 -51.01
C LEU A 65 52.14 25.40 -52.49
N ASP A 66 50.91 25.05 -52.82
CA ASP A 66 50.46 24.79 -54.18
C ASP A 66 49.37 25.81 -54.53
N ASP A 67 49.57 26.52 -55.63
CA ASP A 67 48.61 27.52 -56.12
C ASP A 67 47.29 26.85 -56.53
N ASP A 68 47.33 25.56 -56.89
CA ASP A 68 46.17 24.74 -57.26
C ASP A 68 45.49 24.10 -56.04
N LEU A 69 45.94 24.40 -54.80
CA LEU A 69 45.37 23.86 -53.55
C LEU A 69 45.31 22.31 -53.52
N GLY A 70 46.21 21.63 -54.23
CA GLY A 70 46.21 20.18 -54.38
C GLY A 70 45.08 19.63 -55.26
N LEU A 71 44.35 20.48 -55.98
CA LEU A 71 43.27 20.13 -56.91
C LEU A 71 43.72 20.37 -58.35
N HIS A 72 44.54 19.47 -58.88
CA HIS A 72 45.03 19.57 -60.25
C HIS A 72 43.88 19.43 -61.27
N LEU A 73 43.66 20.48 -62.07
CA LEU A 73 42.60 20.52 -63.09
C LEU A 73 43.15 20.08 -64.45
N SER A 74 43.14 18.77 -64.71
CA SER A 74 43.59 18.20 -65.99
C SER A 74 42.47 17.52 -66.77
N LEU A 75 42.30 17.94 -68.01
CA LEU A 75 41.38 17.30 -68.95
C LEU A 75 41.89 15.94 -69.44
N LEU A 76 43.18 15.65 -69.26
CA LEU A 76 43.80 14.37 -69.63
C LEU A 76 43.30 13.22 -68.76
N ASP A 77 42.87 13.51 -67.53
CA ASP A 77 42.39 12.51 -66.58
C ASP A 77 41.01 11.95 -66.99
N ASN A 78 40.33 12.62 -67.92
CA ASN A 78 39.03 12.22 -68.45
C ASN A 78 39.14 11.93 -69.96
N PRO A 79 39.61 10.74 -70.37
CA PRO A 79 39.95 10.42 -71.77
C PRO A 79 38.76 10.58 -72.74
N LYS A 80 37.53 10.35 -72.26
CA LYS A 80 36.29 10.49 -73.03
C LYS A 80 36.06 11.91 -73.57
N CYS A 81 36.56 12.94 -72.89
CA CYS A 81 36.41 14.33 -73.34
C CYS A 81 37.21 14.60 -74.61
N ILE A 82 38.38 13.96 -74.74
CA ILE A 82 39.33 14.19 -75.83
C ILE A 82 38.95 13.35 -77.05
N GLU A 83 38.55 12.10 -76.84
CA GLU A 83 38.22 11.16 -77.92
C GLU A 83 36.89 11.48 -78.60
N GLU A 84 35.84 11.82 -77.82
CA GLU A 84 34.49 12.00 -78.34
C GLU A 84 34.13 13.48 -78.55
N ASN A 85 35.00 14.42 -78.14
CA ASN A 85 34.75 15.86 -78.15
C ASN A 85 33.39 16.23 -77.52
N THR A 86 32.98 15.50 -76.47
CA THR A 86 31.75 15.74 -75.72
C THR A 86 32.09 16.12 -74.28
N LEU A 87 31.34 17.10 -73.74
CA LEU A 87 31.47 17.54 -72.35
C LEU A 87 30.67 16.67 -71.37
N SER A 88 30.05 15.59 -71.85
CA SER A 88 29.13 14.75 -71.08
C SER A 88 29.80 14.05 -69.89
N SER A 89 31.09 13.74 -69.96
CA SER A 89 31.85 13.15 -68.85
C SER A 89 32.28 14.17 -67.79
N ILE A 90 32.42 15.45 -68.14
CA ILE A 90 32.76 16.54 -67.20
C ILE A 90 31.49 17.06 -66.52
N SER A 91 30.39 17.09 -67.27
CA SER A 91 29.08 17.45 -66.75
C SER A 91 28.48 16.27 -65.99
N ALA A 92 28.81 16.16 -64.71
CA ALA A 92 28.11 15.29 -63.75
C ALA A 92 26.60 15.62 -63.60
N LEU A 93 26.11 16.65 -64.31
CA LEU A 93 24.72 17.09 -64.38
C LEU A 93 23.99 16.60 -65.65
N SER A 94 24.56 15.64 -66.39
CA SER A 94 23.79 14.95 -67.43
C SER A 94 22.58 14.22 -66.78
N PRO A 95 21.37 14.32 -67.34
CA PRO A 95 20.14 13.77 -66.74
C PRO A 95 20.16 12.25 -66.52
N GLU A 96 21.15 11.54 -67.06
CA GLU A 96 21.36 10.10 -66.84
C GLU A 96 21.89 9.75 -65.43
N PHE A 97 22.61 10.66 -64.78
CA PHE A 97 23.00 10.53 -63.36
C PHE A 97 21.99 11.22 -62.42
N GLY A 98 20.83 11.59 -62.95
CA GLY A 98 19.77 12.33 -62.27
C GLY A 98 19.21 11.61 -61.05
N ASN A 99 19.39 12.26 -59.90
CA ASN A 99 18.56 12.22 -58.70
C ASN A 99 18.75 11.11 -57.65
N SER A 100 19.74 10.22 -57.74
CA SER A 100 19.98 9.27 -56.63
C SER A 100 21.39 8.67 -56.54
N SER A 101 22.44 9.48 -56.65
CA SER A 101 23.71 9.06 -56.05
C SER A 101 23.55 9.20 -54.54
N MET A 102 23.41 8.09 -53.82
CA MET A 102 23.37 8.11 -52.35
C MET A 102 24.67 8.71 -51.84
N LEU A 103 24.63 9.99 -51.47
CA LEU A 103 25.77 10.68 -50.89
C LEU A 103 26.17 9.93 -49.61
N HIS A 104 27.47 9.62 -49.47
CA HIS A 104 27.96 8.96 -48.27
C HIS A 104 27.66 9.85 -47.05
N PRO A 105 27.27 9.28 -45.90
CA PRO A 105 26.94 10.08 -44.70
C PRO A 105 28.09 10.99 -44.24
N GLU A 106 29.34 10.62 -44.51
CA GLU A 106 30.51 11.46 -44.20
C GLU A 106 30.61 12.69 -45.12
N ASP A 107 30.35 12.52 -46.42
CA ASP A 107 30.34 13.62 -47.40
C ASP A 107 29.19 14.59 -47.14
N ARG A 108 28.08 14.09 -46.58
CA ARG A 108 26.96 14.93 -46.14
C ARG A 108 27.35 15.93 -45.05
N ILE A 109 28.36 15.62 -44.23
CA ILE A 109 28.87 16.52 -43.20
C ILE A 109 29.69 17.64 -43.85
N LEU A 110 30.44 17.36 -44.91
CA LEU A 110 31.26 18.36 -45.59
C LEU A 110 30.42 19.43 -46.32
N LEU A 111 29.17 19.10 -46.66
CA LEU A 111 28.20 20.03 -47.26
C LEU A 111 27.47 20.89 -46.22
N THR A 112 27.75 20.77 -44.92
CA THR A 112 27.09 21.62 -43.92
C THR A 112 27.73 23.02 -43.88
N ASP A 113 26.88 24.04 -43.79
CA ASP A 113 27.36 25.41 -43.60
C ASP A 113 28.13 25.53 -42.28
N PRO A 114 29.26 26.26 -42.26
CA PRO A 114 30.06 26.45 -41.04
C PRO A 114 29.31 27.22 -39.95
N THR A 115 28.21 27.89 -40.29
CA THR A 115 27.33 28.60 -39.36
C THR A 115 26.35 27.68 -38.62
N ARG A 116 26.20 26.43 -39.07
CA ARG A 116 25.31 25.45 -38.45
C ARG A 116 25.96 24.87 -37.20
N THR A 117 25.77 25.55 -36.08
CA THR A 117 26.11 25.01 -34.76
C THR A 117 25.25 23.77 -34.50
N VAL A 118 25.87 22.59 -34.48
CA VAL A 118 25.21 21.39 -33.97
C VAL A 118 24.87 21.67 -32.51
N ALA A 119 23.57 21.78 -32.19
CA ALA A 119 23.12 21.95 -30.82
C ALA A 119 23.64 20.75 -30.01
N SER A 120 24.67 20.99 -29.20
CA SER A 120 25.18 19.98 -28.28
C SER A 120 24.03 19.57 -27.38
N LYS A 121 23.78 18.26 -27.27
CA LYS A 121 22.83 17.75 -26.28
C LYS A 121 23.29 18.27 -24.92
N GLU A 122 22.43 19.03 -24.24
CA GLU A 122 22.77 19.57 -22.92
C GLU A 122 22.94 18.40 -21.93
N ASP A 123 24.11 18.31 -21.31
CA ASP A 123 24.35 17.35 -20.24
C ASP A 123 23.39 17.64 -19.08
N SER A 124 22.63 16.62 -18.67
CA SER A 124 21.64 16.75 -17.60
C SER A 124 22.35 16.89 -16.25
N VAL A 125 22.57 18.12 -15.81
CA VAL A 125 23.18 18.42 -14.53
C VAL A 125 22.17 18.29 -13.40
N SER A 126 22.50 17.53 -12.35
CA SER A 126 21.56 17.17 -11.26
C SER A 126 21.08 18.36 -10.41
N PHE A 127 21.86 19.45 -10.36
CA PHE A 127 21.49 20.65 -9.60
C PHE A 127 20.59 21.61 -10.37
N LEU A 128 20.57 21.54 -11.71
CA LEU A 128 19.81 22.46 -12.53
C LEU A 128 18.41 21.89 -12.79
N ARG A 129 17.41 22.37 -12.05
CA ARG A 129 16.02 22.00 -12.28
C ARG A 129 15.41 22.85 -13.40
N ARG A 130 14.53 22.23 -14.19
CA ARG A 130 13.72 22.95 -15.19
C ARG A 130 12.80 23.95 -14.49
N THR A 131 12.67 25.13 -15.07
CA THR A 131 11.72 26.16 -14.61
C THR A 131 10.28 25.70 -14.87
N GLN A 132 9.38 25.90 -13.89
CA GLN A 132 7.97 25.62 -14.07
C GLN A 132 7.22 26.90 -14.46
N TYR A 133 6.49 26.85 -15.58
CA TYR A 133 5.60 27.92 -15.99
C TYR A 133 4.31 27.92 -15.14
N ILE A 134 3.76 29.11 -14.89
CA ILE A 134 2.47 29.27 -14.19
C ILE A 134 1.37 28.85 -15.17
N SER A 135 0.85 27.63 -15.03
CA SER A 135 -0.37 27.19 -15.69
C SER A 135 -1.57 27.33 -14.74
N SER A 136 -2.74 27.63 -15.30
CA SER A 136 -4.00 27.86 -14.57
C SER A 136 -4.51 26.66 -13.76
N ASP A 137 -4.01 25.45 -14.03
CA ASP A 137 -4.48 24.20 -13.40
C ASP A 137 -3.71 23.82 -12.12
N ARG A 138 -3.15 24.80 -11.42
CA ARG A 138 -2.48 24.56 -10.15
C ARG A 138 -3.50 24.69 -9.02
N THR A 139 -3.74 23.57 -8.34
CA THR A 139 -4.38 23.41 -7.01
C THR A 139 -5.91 23.32 -6.91
N SER A 140 -6.55 22.36 -7.61
CA SER A 140 -7.85 21.81 -7.14
C SER A 140 -7.71 20.51 -6.33
N ALA A 141 -6.51 19.95 -6.19
CA ALA A 141 -6.35 18.58 -5.67
C ALA A 141 -5.77 18.45 -4.25
N HIS A 142 -5.44 19.53 -3.52
CA HIS A 142 -4.78 19.35 -2.21
C HIS A 142 -5.04 20.42 -1.13
N MET A 143 -6.19 21.10 -1.14
CA MET A 143 -6.66 21.85 0.03
C MET A 143 -8.15 21.58 0.24
N PRO A 144 -8.58 21.08 1.41
CA PRO A 144 -9.99 21.09 1.78
C PRO A 144 -10.31 22.51 2.25
N SER A 145 -10.38 23.44 1.30
CA SER A 145 -10.96 24.75 1.57
C SER A 145 -12.46 24.56 1.62
N TYR A 146 -13.06 24.85 2.78
CA TYR A 146 -14.49 25.01 2.98
C TYR A 146 -14.99 26.13 2.06
N SER A 147 -15.25 25.80 0.81
CA SER A 147 -15.82 26.66 -0.21
C SER A 147 -16.76 25.77 -1.02
N ASP A 148 -18.03 25.80 -0.63
CA ASP A 148 -19.15 25.00 -1.10
C ASP A 148 -19.57 25.30 -2.57
N SER A 149 -18.66 25.82 -3.40
CA SER A 149 -18.98 26.31 -4.75
C SER A 149 -18.59 25.36 -5.89
N SER A 150 -17.75 24.34 -5.65
CA SER A 150 -17.35 23.37 -6.68
C SER A 150 -18.06 22.00 -6.57
N LEU A 151 -18.77 21.73 -5.47
CA LEU A 151 -19.71 20.61 -5.33
C LEU A 151 -21.03 20.84 -6.09
N SER A 152 -21.31 22.06 -6.54
CA SER A 152 -22.55 22.43 -7.24
C SER A 152 -22.68 21.80 -8.64
N LYS A 153 -21.58 21.56 -9.36
CA LYS A 153 -21.67 20.99 -10.73
C LYS A 153 -21.93 19.48 -10.75
N PHE A 154 -21.69 18.76 -9.65
CA PHE A 154 -22.10 17.36 -9.49
C PHE A 154 -23.40 17.19 -8.67
N ARG A 155 -23.78 18.17 -7.83
CA ARG A 155 -25.06 18.18 -7.10
C ARG A 155 -26.28 18.61 -7.94
N MET A 156 -26.07 19.04 -9.19
CA MET A 156 -27.16 19.24 -10.15
C MET A 156 -27.33 18.04 -11.10
N ARG A 157 -26.83 16.85 -10.74
CA ARG A 157 -27.49 15.62 -11.19
C ARG A 157 -28.76 15.51 -10.37
N LYS A 158 -29.90 15.66 -11.07
CA LYS A 158 -31.30 15.52 -10.64
C LYS A 158 -31.48 15.13 -9.18
N ARG A 159 -32.30 15.88 -8.43
CA ARG A 159 -32.96 15.36 -7.22
C ARG A 159 -33.37 13.94 -7.53
N GLU A 160 -32.64 12.99 -6.96
CA GLU A 160 -32.86 11.59 -7.24
C GLU A 160 -34.16 11.29 -6.52
N ASP A 161 -35.18 10.93 -7.28
CA ASP A 161 -36.42 10.45 -6.70
C ASP A 161 -36.02 9.19 -5.92
N PHE A 162 -36.13 9.19 -4.59
CA PHE A 162 -35.93 8.01 -3.73
C PHE A 162 -37.11 7.04 -3.90
N ASP A 163 -37.41 6.67 -5.13
CA ASP A 163 -38.41 5.66 -5.48
C ASP A 163 -37.73 4.29 -5.48
N ALA A 164 -38.32 3.31 -4.80
CA ALA A 164 -37.77 1.96 -4.69
C ALA A 164 -37.47 1.33 -6.05
N LYS A 165 -38.28 1.61 -7.08
CA LYS A 165 -38.02 1.12 -8.45
C LYS A 165 -36.80 1.79 -9.09
N SER A 166 -36.56 3.05 -8.77
CA SER A 166 -35.41 3.79 -9.29
C SER A 166 -34.10 3.35 -8.61
N GLU A 167 -34.17 3.03 -7.32
CA GLU A 167 -33.06 2.47 -6.55
C GLU A 167 -32.70 1.08 -7.06
N LEU A 168 -33.69 0.20 -7.26
CA LEU A 168 -33.49 -1.12 -7.83
C LEU A 168 -32.84 -1.05 -9.21
N ARG A 169 -33.32 -0.18 -10.10
CA ARG A 169 -32.69 0.04 -11.42
C ARG A 169 -31.25 0.54 -11.32
N ARG A 170 -30.92 1.33 -10.29
CA ARG A 170 -29.54 1.78 -10.06
C ARG A 170 -28.66 0.62 -9.64
N VAL A 171 -29.15 -0.20 -8.71
CA VAL A 171 -28.46 -1.41 -8.25
C VAL A 171 -28.22 -2.36 -9.44
N GLU A 172 -29.25 -2.67 -10.22
CA GLU A 172 -29.13 -3.49 -11.44
C GLU A 172 -28.08 -2.93 -12.42
N ARG A 173 -28.06 -1.61 -12.64
CA ARG A 173 -27.04 -0.97 -13.50
C ARG A 173 -25.64 -1.13 -12.94
N MET A 174 -25.46 -1.04 -11.62
CA MET A 174 -24.14 -1.24 -11.00
C MET A 174 -23.61 -2.65 -11.26
N PHE A 175 -24.46 -3.68 -11.16
CA PHE A 175 -24.10 -5.05 -11.49
C PHE A 175 -23.82 -5.23 -12.98
N ALA A 176 -24.71 -4.75 -13.86
CA ALA A 176 -24.54 -4.84 -15.31
C ALA A 176 -23.31 -4.08 -15.84
N ASP A 177 -22.93 -2.97 -15.21
CA ASP A 177 -21.71 -2.24 -15.56
C ASP A 177 -20.46 -2.96 -15.04
N SER A 178 -20.54 -3.63 -13.88
CA SER A 178 -19.42 -4.44 -13.36
C SER A 178 -19.09 -5.63 -14.28
N GLU A 179 -20.09 -6.32 -14.84
CA GLU A 179 -19.89 -7.45 -15.76
C GLU A 179 -19.17 -7.05 -17.06
N LYS A 180 -19.45 -5.85 -17.58
CA LYS A 180 -18.77 -5.32 -18.78
C LYS A 180 -17.28 -5.07 -18.56
N HIS A 181 -16.83 -5.01 -17.31
CA HIS A 181 -15.50 -4.57 -16.92
C HIS A 181 -14.53 -5.72 -16.54
N GLU A 182 -14.87 -6.97 -16.86
CA GLU A 182 -13.96 -8.10 -16.70
C GLU A 182 -12.66 -7.93 -17.52
N ASN A 183 -12.74 -7.29 -18.68
CA ASN A 183 -11.58 -6.99 -19.52
C ASN A 183 -10.78 -5.79 -18.98
N ALA A 184 -9.71 -6.06 -18.22
CA ALA A 184 -8.81 -5.06 -17.63
C ALA A 184 -8.25 -4.00 -18.61
N ARG A 185 -8.20 -4.29 -19.92
CA ARG A 185 -7.63 -3.40 -20.94
C ARG A 185 -8.55 -2.29 -21.40
N GLU A 186 -9.86 -2.45 -21.23
CA GLU A 186 -10.88 -1.47 -21.64
C GLU A 186 -11.10 -0.38 -20.58
N LEU A 187 -10.69 -0.67 -19.34
CA LEU A 187 -10.78 0.26 -18.22
C LEU A 187 -9.73 1.37 -18.33
N LEU A 188 -10.22 2.60 -18.46
CA LEU A 188 -9.43 3.82 -18.42
C LEU A 188 -9.54 4.49 -17.05
N HIS A 189 -8.43 5.04 -16.55
CA HIS A 189 -8.46 5.75 -15.27
C HIS A 189 -9.27 7.07 -15.39
N PRO A 190 -10.19 7.36 -14.45
CA PRO A 190 -11.18 8.44 -14.57
C PRO A 190 -10.59 9.85 -14.68
N SER A 191 -9.37 10.05 -14.18
CA SER A 191 -8.64 11.33 -14.29
C SER A 191 -7.45 11.28 -15.27
N LYS A 192 -7.01 10.08 -15.68
CA LYS A 192 -5.76 9.90 -16.45
C LYS A 192 -5.98 8.83 -17.51
N ASN A 193 -6.58 9.23 -18.63
CA ASN A 193 -7.03 8.32 -19.69
C ASN A 193 -5.90 7.49 -20.32
N ASN A 194 -4.63 7.84 -20.10
CA ASN A 194 -3.48 7.08 -20.59
C ASN A 194 -3.16 5.84 -19.73
N LEU A 195 -3.72 5.75 -18.53
CA LEU A 195 -3.53 4.60 -17.64
C LEU A 195 -4.59 3.54 -17.90
N LYS A 196 -4.14 2.29 -18.04
CA LYS A 196 -4.97 1.09 -18.21
C LYS A 196 -4.89 0.23 -16.96
N ALA A 197 -5.97 -0.47 -16.61
CA ALA A 197 -5.95 -1.39 -15.48
C ALA A 197 -5.08 -2.62 -15.78
N LYS A 198 -4.32 -3.08 -14.77
CA LYS A 198 -3.44 -4.25 -14.89
C LYS A 198 -4.17 -5.56 -14.55
N LYS A 199 -4.96 -5.54 -13.49
CA LYS A 199 -5.72 -6.68 -12.98
C LYS A 199 -7.05 -6.17 -12.42
N VAL A 200 -8.12 -6.91 -12.66
CA VAL A 200 -9.46 -6.66 -12.12
C VAL A 200 -9.77 -7.83 -11.18
N TRP A 201 -10.38 -7.52 -10.03
CA TRP A 201 -10.74 -8.51 -9.02
C TRP A 201 -12.21 -8.32 -8.70
N SER A 202 -13.02 -9.38 -8.84
CA SER A 202 -14.42 -9.34 -8.45
C SER A 202 -14.52 -9.42 -6.93
N LEU A 203 -15.22 -8.46 -6.31
CA LEU A 203 -15.38 -8.42 -4.86
C LEU A 203 -16.63 -9.20 -4.47
N LEU A 204 -16.47 -10.36 -3.84
CA LEU A 204 -17.54 -11.28 -3.45
C LEU A 204 -17.51 -11.54 -1.94
N PRO A 205 -18.67 -11.78 -1.29
CA PRO A 205 -18.68 -12.22 0.10
C PRO A 205 -18.14 -13.65 0.22
N ASP A 206 -17.39 -13.93 1.28
CA ASP A 206 -16.90 -15.28 1.58
C ASP A 206 -17.97 -16.10 2.31
N THR A 207 -18.83 -16.81 1.58
CA THR A 207 -19.91 -17.63 2.16
C THR A 207 -19.39 -18.71 3.11
N SER A 208 -18.18 -19.21 2.88
CA SER A 208 -17.58 -20.27 3.69
C SER A 208 -17.23 -19.80 5.11
N MET A 209 -16.74 -18.57 5.26
CA MET A 209 -16.23 -18.01 6.52
C MET A 209 -17.26 -17.15 7.28
N LEU A 210 -18.44 -16.89 6.70
CA LEU A 210 -19.48 -16.06 7.33
C LEU A 210 -20.15 -16.70 8.57
N ASP A 211 -19.89 -17.99 8.82
CA ASP A 211 -20.27 -18.67 10.06
C ASP A 211 -19.47 -18.17 11.29
N GLN A 212 -18.28 -17.61 11.06
CA GLN A 212 -17.36 -17.15 12.09
C GLN A 212 -17.40 -15.64 12.31
N SER A 213 -17.06 -15.22 13.54
CA SER A 213 -16.94 -13.81 13.88
C SER A 213 -15.49 -13.36 13.97
N PHE A 214 -15.12 -12.40 13.13
CA PHE A 214 -13.76 -11.86 13.09
C PHE A 214 -13.63 -10.58 13.91
N TYR A 215 -12.51 -10.45 14.63
CA TYR A 215 -12.15 -9.27 15.40
C TYR A 215 -10.74 -8.80 15.02
N ASP A 216 -10.55 -7.49 14.92
CA ASP A 216 -9.23 -6.88 14.75
C ASP A 216 -8.54 -6.74 16.11
N ILE A 217 -7.51 -7.54 16.36
CA ILE A 217 -6.75 -7.53 17.62
C ILE A 217 -5.53 -6.61 17.45
N LYS A 218 -5.52 -5.50 18.21
CA LYS A 218 -4.41 -4.54 18.20
C LYS A 218 -3.68 -4.56 19.54
N PHE A 219 -2.38 -4.87 19.51
CA PHE A 219 -1.48 -4.67 20.64
C PHE A 219 -1.15 -3.17 20.79
N SER A 220 -1.53 -2.57 21.91
CA SER A 220 -1.34 -1.14 22.18
C SER A 220 -0.02 -0.86 22.89
N SER A 221 0.77 0.08 22.36
CA SER A 221 2.04 0.56 22.95
C SER A 221 2.97 -0.58 23.38
N SER A 222 3.17 -0.76 24.70
CA SER A 222 4.12 -1.69 25.30
C SER A 222 3.60 -3.14 25.35
N SER A 223 2.43 -3.40 24.77
CA SER A 223 1.90 -4.75 24.58
C SER A 223 2.48 -5.46 23.36
N SER A 224 3.37 -4.81 22.59
CA SER A 224 3.96 -5.44 21.40
C SER A 224 4.67 -6.74 21.78
N LEU A 225 4.44 -7.80 21.01
CA LEU A 225 5.08 -9.11 21.17
C LEU A 225 6.57 -9.12 20.81
N LYS A 226 7.11 -7.99 20.33
CA LYS A 226 8.55 -7.81 20.17
C LYS A 226 9.20 -8.00 21.54
N LYS A 227 10.03 -9.04 21.65
CA LYS A 227 10.84 -9.39 22.83
C LYS A 227 11.30 -8.10 23.50
N GLU A 228 10.86 -7.87 24.75
CA GLU A 228 11.35 -6.73 25.54
C GLU A 228 12.87 -6.80 25.48
N ARG A 229 13.49 -5.80 24.84
CA ARG A 229 14.92 -5.78 24.52
C ARG A 229 15.70 -5.92 25.83
N THR A 230 16.06 -7.14 26.19
CA THR A 230 17.17 -7.37 27.11
C THR A 230 18.44 -7.05 26.34
N ASN A 231 19.35 -6.36 27.02
CA ASN A 231 20.48 -5.68 26.44
C ASN A 231 21.29 -6.53 25.45
N LYS A 232 21.64 -5.89 24.32
CA LYS A 232 22.67 -6.27 23.33
C LYS A 232 22.33 -7.44 22.38
N ARG A 233 22.36 -7.06 21.10
CA ARG A 233 22.71 -7.82 19.89
C ARG A 233 21.60 -8.65 19.23
N LYS A 234 21.50 -8.40 17.92
CA LYS A 234 20.66 -9.01 16.87
C LYS A 234 19.18 -8.65 16.97
N ALA A 235 18.75 -7.85 16.00
CA ALA A 235 17.34 -7.77 15.64
C ALA A 235 16.98 -9.14 15.07
N GLU A 236 16.58 -10.06 15.95
CA GLU A 236 15.87 -11.27 15.54
C GLU A 236 14.55 -10.82 14.89
N GLU A 237 14.14 -11.53 13.85
CA GLU A 237 12.94 -11.30 13.07
C GLU A 237 11.70 -11.14 13.98
N PRO A 238 10.66 -10.42 13.54
CA PRO A 238 9.41 -10.37 14.31
C PRO A 238 9.02 -11.81 14.68
N LEU A 239 8.72 -12.03 15.97
CA LEU A 239 8.15 -13.31 16.40
C LEU A 239 6.80 -13.45 15.69
N ASP A 240 6.80 -14.12 14.54
CA ASP A 240 5.59 -14.43 13.79
C ASP A 240 4.84 -15.50 14.57
N ILE A 241 3.90 -15.05 15.38
CA ILE A 241 3.03 -15.96 16.12
C ILE A 241 2.00 -16.49 15.13
N LYS A 242 2.30 -17.68 14.62
CA LYS A 242 1.39 -18.46 13.79
C LYS A 242 0.38 -19.17 14.69
N ALA A 243 -0.91 -19.17 14.31
CA ALA A 243 -2.00 -19.80 15.06
C ALA A 243 -2.05 -19.47 16.59
N PRO A 244 -2.08 -18.19 17.01
CA PRO A 244 -2.25 -17.85 18.42
C PRO A 244 -3.66 -18.20 18.92
N LEU A 245 -3.74 -18.69 20.15
CA LEU A 245 -5.01 -18.85 20.85
C LEU A 245 -5.21 -17.71 21.85
N PHE A 246 -6.36 -17.04 21.74
CA PHE A 246 -6.77 -15.96 22.63
C PHE A 246 -7.97 -16.39 23.46
N LYS A 247 -7.83 -16.40 24.79
CA LYS A 247 -8.94 -16.69 25.71
C LYS A 247 -9.38 -15.40 26.40
N SER A 248 -10.61 -14.97 26.14
CA SER A 248 -11.20 -13.85 26.88
C SER A 248 -11.65 -14.31 28.25
N ILE A 249 -11.40 -13.49 29.27
CA ILE A 249 -11.75 -13.75 30.67
C ILE A 249 -12.46 -12.49 31.20
N SER A 250 -13.76 -12.57 31.43
CA SER A 250 -14.53 -11.52 32.10
C SER A 250 -14.50 -11.77 33.61
N LEU A 251 -13.83 -10.89 34.36
CA LEU A 251 -13.82 -10.97 35.83
C LEU A 251 -14.97 -10.15 36.44
N SER A 252 -15.32 -9.04 35.79
CA SER A 252 -16.38 -8.12 36.19
C SER A 252 -16.84 -7.37 34.95
N GLU A 253 -18.01 -6.73 34.99
CA GLU A 253 -18.58 -5.99 33.85
C GLU A 253 -17.62 -4.94 33.26
N THR A 254 -16.71 -4.42 34.09
CA THR A 254 -15.76 -3.37 33.71
C THR A 254 -14.36 -3.87 33.40
N THR A 255 -13.99 -5.08 33.84
CA THR A 255 -12.62 -5.60 33.71
C THR A 255 -12.59 -6.91 32.94
N ASN A 256 -12.15 -6.82 31.68
CA ASN A 256 -11.95 -7.95 30.80
C ASN A 256 -10.45 -8.16 30.59
N PHE A 257 -10.02 -9.40 30.71
CA PHE A 257 -8.67 -9.84 30.40
C PHE A 257 -8.69 -10.70 29.14
N MET A 258 -7.55 -10.76 28.47
CA MET A 258 -7.30 -11.67 27.35
C MET A 258 -5.96 -12.36 27.58
N THR A 259 -5.99 -13.68 27.71
CA THR A 259 -4.77 -14.48 27.82
C THR A 259 -4.35 -14.96 26.44
N LEU A 260 -3.09 -14.74 26.09
CA LEU A 260 -2.46 -15.25 24.87
C LEU A 260 -1.73 -16.57 25.15
N TYR A 261 -2.01 -17.56 24.33
CA TYR A 261 -1.33 -18.85 24.31
C TYR A 261 -0.65 -19.08 22.95
N THR A 262 0.51 -19.73 22.99
CA THR A 262 1.30 -20.05 21.79
C THR A 262 1.74 -21.52 21.83
N ALA A 263 1.75 -22.17 20.67
CA ALA A 263 2.33 -23.49 20.48
C ALA A 263 3.75 -23.39 19.88
N ASN A 264 4.39 -24.53 19.63
CA ASN A 264 5.67 -24.58 18.94
C ASN A 264 5.50 -24.20 17.46
N GLU A 265 6.52 -23.60 16.84
CA GLU A 265 6.44 -23.10 15.45
C GLU A 265 6.03 -24.17 14.44
N ASN A 266 6.64 -25.36 14.50
CA ASN A 266 6.29 -26.49 13.63
C ASN A 266 4.84 -26.97 13.85
N ASP A 267 4.37 -26.93 15.09
CA ASP A 267 3.00 -27.32 15.44
C ASP A 267 1.99 -26.28 14.94
N CYS A 268 2.34 -24.99 15.00
CA CYS A 268 1.52 -23.90 14.47
C CYS A 268 1.35 -23.97 12.95
N ASP A 269 2.41 -24.34 12.21
CA ASP A 269 2.33 -24.53 10.77
C ASP A 269 1.39 -25.69 10.43
N LEU A 270 1.49 -26.82 11.14
CA LEU A 270 0.58 -27.96 10.97
C LEU A 270 -0.88 -27.59 11.29
N VAL A 271 -1.12 -26.87 12.39
CA VAL A 271 -2.45 -26.38 12.74
C VAL A 271 -3.02 -25.47 11.65
N ASN A 272 -2.22 -24.54 11.13
CA ASN A 272 -2.67 -23.66 10.04
C ASN A 272 -2.96 -24.44 8.74
N THR A 273 -2.18 -25.47 8.42
CA THR A 273 -2.47 -26.31 7.26
C THR A 273 -3.75 -27.10 7.44
N LEU A 274 -4.01 -27.64 8.64
CA LEU A 274 -5.23 -28.38 8.95
C LEU A 274 -6.48 -27.48 8.95
N LEU A 275 -6.38 -26.26 9.48
CA LEU A 275 -7.49 -25.30 9.50
C LEU A 275 -7.81 -24.70 8.14
N ARG A 276 -6.85 -24.72 7.20
CA ARG A 276 -7.01 -24.24 5.83
C ARG A 276 -7.24 -25.37 4.82
N ASP A 277 -7.35 -26.60 5.31
CA ASP A 277 -7.65 -27.74 4.44
C ASP A 277 -9.07 -27.59 3.92
N THR A 278 -9.19 -27.54 2.60
CA THR A 278 -10.47 -27.41 1.89
C THR A 278 -10.97 -28.77 1.42
N THR A 279 -10.33 -29.88 1.81
CA THR A 279 -10.84 -31.21 1.49
C THR A 279 -12.13 -31.47 2.27
N GLU A 280 -13.22 -31.71 1.54
CA GLU A 280 -14.52 -32.04 2.11
C GLU A 280 -14.49 -33.47 2.66
N ASN A 281 -14.24 -33.61 3.96
CA ASN A 281 -14.39 -34.88 4.65
C ASN A 281 -15.83 -35.05 5.14
N ALA A 282 -16.35 -36.27 5.03
CA ALA A 282 -17.75 -36.54 5.33
C ALA A 282 -18.07 -36.30 6.82
N PRO A 283 -19.18 -35.62 7.15
CA PRO A 283 -19.51 -35.29 8.52
C PRO A 283 -19.79 -36.54 9.35
N VAL A 284 -19.27 -36.57 10.56
CA VAL A 284 -19.49 -37.68 11.50
C VAL A 284 -20.83 -37.51 12.19
N SER A 285 -21.61 -38.59 12.30
CA SER A 285 -22.97 -38.59 12.86
C SER A 285 -23.00 -38.50 14.39
N SER A 286 -21.95 -38.94 15.09
CA SER A 286 -21.90 -38.95 16.55
C SER A 286 -20.54 -38.43 17.09
N PRO A 287 -20.51 -37.76 18.26
CA PRO A 287 -19.27 -37.22 18.84
C PRO A 287 -18.28 -38.32 19.27
N GLU A 288 -18.75 -39.55 19.51
CA GLU A 288 -17.90 -40.69 19.90
C GLU A 288 -17.19 -41.34 18.70
N GLU A 289 -17.77 -41.24 17.51
CA GLU A 289 -17.17 -41.73 16.26
C GLU A 289 -16.23 -40.69 15.61
N ALA A 290 -16.19 -39.47 16.15
CA ALA A 290 -15.35 -38.38 15.67
C ALA A 290 -13.89 -38.64 16.06
N LYS A 291 -13.25 -39.55 15.31
CA LYS A 291 -11.81 -39.74 15.40
C LYS A 291 -11.14 -38.42 15.06
N PRO A 292 -10.12 -38.01 15.84
CA PRO A 292 -9.41 -36.79 15.53
C PRO A 292 -8.73 -36.91 14.16
N SER A 293 -8.73 -35.84 13.37
CA SER A 293 -8.11 -35.85 12.05
C SER A 293 -6.60 -36.03 12.14
N SER A 294 -6.02 -35.71 13.31
CA SER A 294 -4.66 -36.09 13.67
C SER A 294 -4.62 -36.70 15.07
N ASP A 295 -3.91 -37.81 15.25
CA ASP A 295 -3.60 -38.36 16.57
C ASP A 295 -2.66 -37.45 17.41
N LYS A 296 -2.21 -36.33 16.83
CA LYS A 296 -1.27 -35.41 17.45
C LYS A 296 -2.00 -34.39 18.32
N ILE A 297 -1.63 -34.36 19.61
CA ILE A 297 -2.11 -33.37 20.56
C ILE A 297 -1.24 -32.10 20.46
N PHE A 298 -1.88 -30.96 20.19
CA PHE A 298 -1.22 -29.66 20.13
C PHE A 298 -1.20 -29.00 21.51
N THR A 299 0.00 -28.74 22.03
CA THR A 299 0.19 -28.14 23.36
C THR A 299 0.37 -26.62 23.25
N TYR A 300 -0.54 -25.87 23.83
CA TYR A 300 -0.53 -24.41 23.88
C TYR A 300 -0.10 -23.94 25.27
N ARG A 301 1.00 -23.19 25.35
CA ARG A 301 1.50 -22.65 26.62
C ARG A 301 1.09 -21.20 26.78
N LYS A 302 0.69 -20.83 28.00
CA LYS A 302 0.37 -19.46 28.37
C LYS A 302 1.61 -18.57 28.23
N LEU A 303 1.49 -17.51 27.43
CA LEU A 303 2.57 -16.53 27.24
C LEU A 303 2.36 -15.33 28.15
N ARG A 304 1.18 -14.70 28.06
CA ARG A 304 0.91 -13.45 28.80
C ARG A 304 -0.59 -13.14 28.92
N ASP A 305 -0.95 -12.48 30.01
CA ASP A 305 -2.26 -11.85 30.21
C ASP A 305 -2.22 -10.37 29.83
N TYR A 306 -3.22 -9.94 29.07
CA TYR A 306 -3.45 -8.57 28.65
C TYR A 306 -4.78 -8.04 29.19
N ASP A 307 -4.83 -6.74 29.43
CA ASP A 307 -6.09 -6.03 29.69
C ASP A 307 -6.78 -5.78 28.34
N SER A 308 -8.02 -6.23 28.20
CA SER A 308 -8.74 -6.18 26.92
C SER A 308 -9.82 -5.11 26.94
N ASN A 309 -9.70 -4.17 26.00
CA ASN A 309 -10.76 -3.21 25.74
C ASN A 309 -11.39 -3.56 24.39
N SER A 310 -12.55 -4.21 24.44
CA SER A 310 -13.34 -4.54 23.26
C SER A 310 -14.21 -3.36 22.88
N ARG A 311 -14.02 -2.85 21.66
CA ARG A 311 -14.95 -1.94 21.00
C ARG A 311 -15.70 -2.75 19.97
N THR A 312 -16.87 -3.25 20.36
CA THR A 312 -17.79 -3.89 19.43
C THR A 312 -18.45 -2.81 18.57
N SER A 313 -18.54 -3.06 17.27
CA SER A 313 -19.36 -2.25 16.39
C SER A 313 -20.81 -2.62 16.64
N SER A 314 -21.69 -1.64 16.85
CA SER A 314 -23.13 -1.88 16.94
C SER A 314 -23.65 -2.59 15.68
N SER A 315 -24.76 -3.31 15.78
CA SER A 315 -25.39 -4.07 14.67
C SER A 315 -25.63 -3.25 13.40
N ALA A 316 -25.86 -1.93 13.54
CA ALA A 316 -25.96 -1.00 12.40
C ALA A 316 -24.64 -0.79 11.61
N GLY A 317 -23.53 -1.37 12.06
CA GLY A 317 -22.19 -1.19 11.51
C GLY A 317 -21.54 -2.46 10.97
N LEU A 318 -22.30 -3.52 10.65
CA LEU A 318 -21.78 -4.83 10.24
C LEU A 318 -20.80 -4.78 9.04
N PHE A 319 -20.80 -3.71 8.24
CA PHE A 319 -19.90 -3.54 7.09
C PHE A 319 -18.93 -2.36 7.22
N ARG A 320 -18.70 -1.86 8.45
CA ARG A 320 -17.80 -0.72 8.66
C ARG A 320 -16.34 -1.08 8.43
N GLN A 321 -15.95 -2.30 8.77
CA GLN A 321 -14.60 -2.81 8.59
C GLN A 321 -14.66 -4.19 7.95
N LEU A 322 -13.95 -4.36 6.84
CA LEU A 322 -13.91 -5.59 6.06
C LEU A 322 -12.48 -6.11 6.02
N CYS A 323 -12.31 -7.41 6.19
CA CYS A 323 -11.10 -8.12 5.80
C CYS A 323 -11.28 -8.56 4.35
N ILE A 324 -10.30 -8.29 3.49
CA ILE A 324 -10.34 -8.71 2.09
C ILE A 324 -9.18 -9.68 1.88
N THR A 325 -9.51 -10.91 1.52
CA THR A 325 -8.57 -11.91 1.06
C THR A 325 -8.57 -11.94 -0.46
N PHE A 326 -7.40 -12.18 -1.00
CA PHE A 326 -7.10 -11.99 -2.39
C PHE A 326 -6.67 -13.34 -2.96
N ASP A 327 -7.53 -13.98 -3.76
CA ASP A 327 -7.17 -15.21 -4.46
C ASP A 327 -6.67 -14.91 -5.88
N GLU A 328 -5.42 -15.27 -6.14
CA GLU A 328 -4.81 -15.07 -7.45
C GLU A 328 -5.33 -16.06 -8.49
N LYS A 329 -5.76 -17.27 -8.08
CA LYS A 329 -6.17 -18.35 -8.99
C LYS A 329 -7.50 -18.02 -9.66
N THR A 330 -8.48 -17.59 -8.86
CA THR A 330 -9.82 -17.23 -9.34
C THR A 330 -9.95 -15.76 -9.72
N SER A 331 -8.93 -14.92 -9.44
CA SER A 331 -9.00 -13.46 -9.58
C SER A 331 -10.21 -12.85 -8.87
N THR A 332 -10.61 -13.46 -7.76
CA THR A 332 -11.67 -12.97 -6.87
C THR A 332 -11.06 -12.38 -5.61
N ALA A 333 -11.72 -11.35 -5.08
CA ALA A 333 -11.46 -10.77 -3.78
C ALA A 333 -12.61 -11.14 -2.87
N LEU A 334 -12.34 -12.00 -1.89
CA LEU A 334 -13.33 -12.45 -0.92
C LEU A 334 -13.32 -11.50 0.27
N PHE A 335 -14.48 -11.03 0.70
CA PHE A 335 -14.58 -10.15 1.88
C PHE A 335 -15.33 -10.80 3.03
N VAL A 336 -14.87 -10.47 4.23
CA VAL A 336 -15.46 -10.93 5.50
C VAL A 336 -15.65 -9.72 6.44
N PRO A 337 -16.83 -9.54 7.03
CA PRO A 337 -17.10 -8.45 7.96
C PRO A 337 -16.38 -8.66 9.31
N ILE A 338 -15.77 -7.59 9.83
CA ILE A 338 -15.13 -7.58 11.14
C ILE A 338 -16.12 -7.00 12.16
N LYS A 339 -16.50 -7.79 13.17
CA LYS A 339 -17.50 -7.40 14.19
C LYS A 339 -17.01 -6.25 15.09
N GLY A 340 -15.71 -6.16 15.33
CA GLY A 340 -15.17 -5.12 16.19
C GLY A 340 -13.66 -5.17 16.35
N LYS A 341 -13.15 -4.27 17.20
CA LYS A 341 -11.73 -4.14 17.48
C LYS A 341 -11.45 -4.38 18.95
N ILE A 342 -10.47 -5.24 19.23
CA ILE A 342 -10.00 -5.53 20.59
C ILE A 342 -8.63 -4.90 20.76
N GLU A 343 -8.52 -3.93 21.67
CA GLU A 343 -7.25 -3.31 22.02
C GLU A 343 -6.66 -3.99 23.26
N LEU A 344 -5.47 -4.57 23.12
CA LEU A 344 -4.76 -5.26 24.19
C LEU A 344 -3.71 -4.35 24.83
N LYS A 345 -3.86 -4.07 26.12
CA LYS A 345 -2.96 -3.24 26.92
C LYS A 345 -2.20 -4.06 27.95
N LYS A 346 -0.91 -3.78 28.11
CA LYS A 346 -0.08 -4.34 29.17
C LYS A 346 -0.40 -3.59 30.45
N ARG A 347 -1.07 -4.25 31.39
CA ARG A 347 -1.33 -3.73 32.75
C ARG A 347 -0.67 -4.64 33.77
N ARG A 348 -0.13 -4.07 34.84
CA ARG A 348 0.28 -4.85 36.00
C ARG A 348 -0.98 -5.36 36.67
N ILE A 349 -1.07 -6.66 36.86
CA ILE A 349 -2.19 -7.27 37.56
C ILE A 349 -2.00 -6.97 39.05
N ASP A 350 -3.02 -6.42 39.70
CA ASP A 350 -2.99 -6.18 41.13
C ASP A 350 -3.02 -7.51 41.88
N ASN A 351 -2.26 -7.63 42.98
CA ASN A 351 -2.14 -8.86 43.77
C ASN A 351 -3.51 -9.39 44.27
N ILE A 352 -4.53 -8.52 44.39
CA ILE A 352 -5.89 -8.90 44.81
C ILE A 352 -6.63 -9.66 43.69
N ILE A 353 -6.39 -9.27 42.43
CA ILE A 353 -7.08 -9.83 41.26
C ILE A 353 -6.35 -11.08 40.74
N GLU A 354 -5.03 -11.13 40.93
CA GLU A 354 -4.19 -12.24 40.51
C GLU A 354 -4.70 -13.65 40.89
N PRO A 355 -5.14 -13.94 42.13
CA PRO A 355 -5.63 -15.27 42.47
C PRO A 355 -6.91 -15.65 41.70
N LYS A 356 -7.81 -14.68 41.46
CA LYS A 356 -9.04 -14.93 40.68
C LYS A 356 -8.71 -15.15 39.21
N LEU A 357 -7.77 -14.39 38.66
CA LEU A 357 -7.32 -14.55 37.29
C LEU A 357 -6.62 -15.91 37.09
N ARG A 358 -5.75 -16.33 38.03
CA ARG A 358 -5.11 -17.65 37.98
C ARG A 358 -6.10 -18.80 38.05
N ALA A 359 -7.20 -18.66 38.80
CA ALA A 359 -8.25 -19.67 38.86
C ALA A 359 -9.01 -19.83 37.52
N LEU A 360 -9.12 -18.75 36.73
CA LEU A 360 -9.84 -18.73 35.44
C LEU A 360 -8.92 -19.02 34.23
N SER A 361 -7.64 -18.70 34.35
CA SER A 361 -6.63 -18.96 33.33
C SER A 361 -6.04 -20.36 33.46
N TYR A 362 -5.67 -20.97 32.33
CA TYR A 362 -4.93 -22.23 32.32
C TYR A 362 -3.46 -21.95 32.00
N ASP A 363 -2.55 -22.80 32.44
CA ASP A 363 -1.12 -22.65 32.08
C ASP A 363 -0.78 -23.38 30.78
N VAL A 364 -1.40 -24.54 30.55
CA VAL A 364 -1.25 -25.35 29.34
C VAL A 364 -2.62 -25.81 28.87
N ILE A 365 -2.88 -25.66 27.58
CA ILE A 365 -4.10 -26.15 26.93
C ILE A 365 -3.68 -27.17 25.87
N ASN A 366 -4.24 -28.38 25.96
CA ASN A 366 -4.02 -29.44 24.99
C ASN A 366 -5.23 -29.49 24.06
N LEU A 367 -5.02 -29.22 22.77
CA LEU A 367 -6.07 -29.22 21.76
C LEU A 367 -5.85 -30.34 20.76
N ASN A 368 -6.95 -30.91 20.30
CA ASN A 368 -6.98 -31.79 19.15
C ASN A 368 -7.97 -31.22 18.12
N ILE A 369 -7.61 -31.29 16.85
CA ILE A 369 -8.44 -30.81 15.75
C ILE A 369 -9.23 -32.01 15.21
N ARG A 370 -10.54 -31.82 15.09
CA ARG A 370 -11.47 -32.81 14.53
C ARG A 370 -12.35 -32.14 13.49
N GLU A 371 -12.94 -32.97 12.65
CA GLU A 371 -13.97 -32.52 11.72
C GLU A 371 -15.28 -32.20 12.45
N PRO A 372 -16.06 -31.25 11.90
CA PRO A 372 -17.32 -30.84 12.52
C PRO A 372 -18.36 -31.96 12.46
N THR A 373 -19.16 -32.05 13.52
CA THR A 373 -20.31 -32.97 13.59
C THR A 373 -21.46 -32.43 12.74
N ARG A 374 -22.38 -33.30 12.29
CA ARG A 374 -23.55 -32.90 11.51
C ARG A 374 -24.39 -31.80 12.18
N THR A 375 -24.56 -31.86 13.51
CA THR A 375 -25.23 -30.81 14.29
C THR A 375 -24.47 -29.47 14.26
N GLU A 376 -23.14 -29.50 14.35
CA GLU A 376 -22.30 -28.29 14.26
C GLU A 376 -22.33 -27.68 12.86
N ILE A 377 -22.51 -28.49 11.82
CA ILE A 377 -22.71 -28.01 10.44
C ILE A 377 -24.06 -27.31 10.32
N ASN A 378 -25.15 -27.94 10.80
CA ASN A 378 -26.47 -27.29 10.81
C ASN A 378 -26.42 -25.93 11.53
N GLU A 379 -25.77 -25.85 12.70
CA GLU A 379 -25.59 -24.56 13.39
C GLU A 379 -24.79 -23.53 12.58
N ARG A 380 -23.76 -23.97 11.84
CA ARG A 380 -22.98 -23.08 10.96
C ARG A 380 -23.82 -22.59 9.80
N ASP A 381 -24.63 -23.47 9.21
CA ASP A 381 -25.50 -23.13 8.09
C ASP A 381 -26.62 -22.19 8.55
N ILE A 382 -27.19 -22.36 9.75
CA ILE A 382 -28.10 -21.38 10.38
C ILE A 382 -27.41 -20.02 10.56
N ARG A 383 -26.12 -19.96 10.92
CA ARG A 383 -25.39 -18.68 11.00
C ARG A 383 -25.18 -18.09 9.61
N ARG A 384 -24.88 -18.90 8.60
CA ARG A 384 -24.72 -18.48 7.20
C ARG A 384 -26.04 -18.00 6.58
N SER A 385 -27.17 -18.61 6.95
CA SER A 385 -28.50 -18.23 6.47
C SER A 385 -28.85 -16.79 6.80
N THR A 386 -28.30 -16.23 7.88
CA THR A 386 -28.46 -14.81 8.21
C THR A 386 -27.86 -13.86 7.16
N PHE A 387 -26.88 -14.34 6.39
CA PHE A 387 -26.23 -13.60 5.31
C PHE A 387 -26.70 -14.04 3.93
N ASP A 388 -26.92 -15.34 3.74
CA ASP A 388 -27.47 -15.92 2.51
C ASP A 388 -28.58 -16.96 2.82
N PRO A 389 -29.83 -16.49 2.95
CA PRO A 389 -30.97 -17.37 3.17
C PRO A 389 -31.33 -18.26 1.97
N MET A 390 -30.81 -17.97 0.77
CA MET A 390 -31.16 -18.71 -0.45
C MET A 390 -30.33 -19.98 -0.57
N GLU A 391 -29.03 -19.88 -0.28
CA GLU A 391 -28.11 -21.02 -0.35
C GLU A 391 -28.15 -21.89 0.91
N PHE A 392 -28.31 -21.27 2.09
CA PHE A 392 -28.26 -21.94 3.40
C PHE A 392 -29.59 -21.87 4.17
N GLY A 393 -30.72 -21.70 3.46
CA GLY A 393 -32.03 -21.64 4.09
C GLY A 393 -32.25 -22.79 5.06
N ALA A 394 -32.63 -22.47 6.30
CA ALA A 394 -33.03 -23.48 7.27
C ALA A 394 -34.33 -24.12 6.75
N ASP A 395 -34.32 -25.43 6.53
CA ASP A 395 -35.57 -26.17 6.41
C ASP A 395 -36.35 -25.92 7.71
N GLU A 396 -37.54 -25.31 7.62
CA GLU A 396 -38.43 -24.95 8.74
C GLU A 396 -38.89 -26.17 9.59
N GLU A 397 -38.36 -27.36 9.31
CA GLU A 397 -38.74 -28.63 9.94
C GLU A 397 -38.13 -28.82 11.34
N GLU A 398 -36.98 -28.21 11.67
CA GLU A 398 -36.32 -28.41 12.98
C GLU A 398 -36.91 -27.53 14.12
N GLU A 399 -37.56 -26.39 13.84
CA GLU A 399 -38.25 -25.59 14.88
C GLU A 399 -39.42 -26.36 15.51
N ASN A 400 -40.02 -27.31 14.79
CA ASN A 400 -41.12 -28.12 15.32
C ASN A 400 -40.67 -29.23 16.29
N GLU A 401 -39.39 -29.63 16.28
CA GLU A 401 -38.89 -30.66 17.19
C GLU A 401 -38.49 -30.13 18.58
N GLU A 402 -38.12 -28.85 18.69
CA GLU A 402 -37.82 -28.23 19.99
C GLU A 402 -39.11 -27.92 20.78
N VAL A 403 -40.18 -27.47 20.10
CA VAL A 403 -41.50 -27.24 20.73
C VAL A 403 -42.10 -28.56 21.23
N ALA A 404 -41.88 -29.67 20.52
CA ALA A 404 -42.39 -30.99 20.92
C ALA A 404 -41.70 -31.59 22.16
N LYS A 405 -40.50 -31.11 22.54
CA LYS A 405 -39.78 -31.60 23.74
C LYS A 405 -40.16 -30.87 25.02
N GLU A 406 -40.62 -29.61 24.94
CA GLU A 406 -41.09 -28.87 26.11
C GLU A 406 -42.49 -29.28 26.57
N GLU A 407 -43.40 -29.68 25.67
CA GLU A 407 -44.78 -30.05 26.03
C GLU A 407 -44.91 -31.42 26.73
N VAL A 408 -43.90 -32.31 26.67
CA VAL A 408 -43.99 -33.67 27.23
C VAL A 408 -43.64 -33.73 28.73
N THR A 409 -43.17 -32.64 29.35
CA THR A 409 -42.66 -32.69 30.75
C THR A 409 -43.61 -32.18 31.84
N VAL A 410 -44.86 -31.81 31.52
CA VAL A 410 -45.77 -31.18 32.50
C VAL A 410 -46.85 -32.13 33.06
N ASP A 411 -47.14 -33.25 32.43
CA ASP A 411 -48.22 -34.15 32.87
C ASP A 411 -47.68 -35.48 33.40
N ASP A 412 -47.15 -35.49 34.64
CA ASP A 412 -47.18 -36.70 35.50
C ASP A 412 -46.68 -36.41 36.93
N THR A 413 -47.46 -35.68 37.73
CA THR A 413 -47.45 -35.87 39.21
C THR A 413 -48.82 -35.56 39.82
N HIS A 414 -49.76 -36.48 39.66
CA HIS A 414 -50.87 -36.66 40.60
C HIS A 414 -51.13 -38.16 40.75
N LEU A 415 -50.62 -38.77 41.83
CA LEU A 415 -51.35 -39.71 42.71
C LEU A 415 -50.38 -40.44 43.67
N ALA A 416 -50.89 -40.63 44.90
CA ALA A 416 -50.40 -41.39 46.06
C ALA A 416 -49.39 -40.70 46.99
#